data_AF-A0A367HEV2-F1
#
_entry.id   AF-A0A367HEV2-F1
#
_cell.length_a   1.000
_cell.length_b   1.000
_cell.length_c   1.000
_cell.angle_alpha   90.00
_cell.angle_beta   90.00
_cell.angle_gamma   90.00
#
_symmetry.space_group_name_H-M   'P 1'
#
loop_
_entity.id
_entity.type
_entity.pdbx_description
1 polymer ?
#
loop_
_entity_poly.entity_id
_entity_poly.type
_entity_poly.pdbx_seq_one_letter_code
_entity_poly.pdbx_strand_id
1 'polypeptide(L)'
;MMLWTAIGAVAVLSFVLKGVGPALLGGRELPVRTRSVLALLAPSLLAGFVVVEVAGARWAAVDGTALAGLAAAVALRLARAPLPVALLGAVAVAALLRFTLG
;
A
#
# COMPACT_ATOMS: atom_id res chain seq x y z
N MET A 1 -17.67 8.27 -24.49
CA MET A 1 -17.36 7.00 -25.17
C MET A 1 -16.01 6.43 -24.77
N MET A 2 -14.91 7.21 -24.78
CA MET A 2 -13.59 6.76 -24.28
C MET A 2 -13.55 6.23 -22.85
N LEU A 3 -14.33 6.79 -21.92
CA LEU A 3 -14.35 6.34 -20.52
C LEU A 3 -14.84 4.89 -20.40
N TRP A 4 -15.97 4.56 -21.04
CA TRP A 4 -16.57 3.22 -20.99
C TRP A 4 -15.68 2.18 -21.65
N THR A 5 -15.02 2.53 -22.76
CA THR A 5 -14.04 1.64 -23.40
C THR A 5 -12.80 1.45 -22.53
N ALA A 6 -12.31 2.49 -21.85
CA ALA A 6 -11.19 2.38 -20.92
C ALA A 6 -11.53 1.49 -19.71
N ILE A 7 -12.72 1.67 -19.13
CA ILE A 7 -13.21 0.83 -18.03
C ILE A 7 -13.30 -0.63 -18.49
N GLY A 8 -13.90 -0.89 -19.66
CA GLY A 8 -13.98 -2.23 -20.24
C GLY A 8 -12.59 -2.84 -20.46
N ALA A 9 -11.64 -2.08 -21.01
CA ALA A 9 -10.28 -2.53 -21.23
C ALA A 9 -9.55 -2.87 -19.91
N VAL A 10 -9.65 -2.03 -18.89
CA VAL A 10 -9.04 -2.28 -17.57
C VAL A 10 -9.68 -3.49 -16.89
N ALA A 11 -11.00 -3.66 -17.01
CA ALA A 11 -11.70 -4.81 -16.47
C ALA A 11 -11.23 -6.12 -17.10
N VAL A 12 -11.15 -6.16 -18.44
CA VAL A 12 -10.64 -7.33 -19.19
C VAL A 12 -9.18 -7.60 -18.81
N LEU A 13 -8.33 -6.57 -18.80
CA LEU A 13 -6.91 -6.72 -18.47
C LEU A 13 -6.72 -7.26 -17.03
N SER A 14 -7.49 -6.75 -16.08
CA SER A 14 -7.47 -7.22 -14.68
C SER A 14 -7.89 -8.69 -14.57
N PHE A 15 -8.92 -9.08 -15.33
CA PHE A 15 -9.39 -10.47 -15.37
C PHE A 15 -8.34 -11.39 -15.96
N VAL A 16 -7.72 -10.99 -17.07
CA VAL A 16 -6.63 -11.74 -17.72
C VAL A 16 -5.44 -11.87 -16.77
N LEU A 17 -4.94 -10.78 -16.17
CA LEU A 17 -3.82 -10.85 -15.22
C LEU A 17 -4.10 -11.80 -14.06
N LYS A 18 -5.32 -11.74 -13.50
CA LYS A 18 -5.70 -12.58 -12.36
C LYS A 18 -5.87 -14.05 -12.77
N GLY A 19 -6.30 -14.30 -14.01
CA GLY A 19 -6.45 -15.64 -14.59
C GLY A 19 -5.13 -16.29 -15.04
N VAL A 20 -4.12 -15.50 -15.41
CA VAL A 20 -2.80 -16.00 -15.83
C VAL A 20 -2.14 -16.87 -14.75
N GLY A 21 -2.28 -16.49 -13.47
CA GLY A 21 -1.74 -17.26 -12.35
C GLY A 21 -2.26 -18.71 -12.33
N PRO A 22 -3.57 -18.92 -12.12
CA PRO A 22 -4.16 -20.26 -12.17
C PRO A 22 -3.96 -20.99 -13.51
N ALA A 23 -4.06 -20.27 -14.63
CA ALA A 23 -3.94 -20.87 -15.97
C ALA A 23 -2.53 -21.40 -16.27
N LEU A 24 -1.47 -20.69 -15.85
CA LEU A 24 -0.09 -21.14 -16.04
C LEU A 24 0.35 -22.17 -15.02
N LEU A 25 -0.15 -22.06 -13.78
CA LEU A 25 0.26 -22.97 -12.70
C LEU A 25 -0.52 -24.27 -12.68
N GLY A 26 -1.77 -24.30 -13.17
CA GLY A 26 -2.51 -25.54 -13.42
C GLY A 26 -2.61 -26.48 -12.21
N GLY A 27 -2.59 -25.96 -10.98
CA GLY A 27 -2.58 -26.75 -9.74
C GLY A 27 -1.20 -27.17 -9.23
N ARG A 28 -0.11 -26.82 -9.90
CA ARG A 28 1.26 -27.06 -9.40
C ARG A 28 1.59 -26.11 -8.26
N GLU A 29 2.06 -26.66 -7.16
CA GLU A 29 2.58 -25.87 -6.06
C GLU A 29 3.84 -25.12 -6.50
N LEU A 30 3.87 -23.82 -6.21
CA LEU A 30 5.06 -22.98 -6.44
C LEU A 30 6.23 -23.49 -5.59
N PRO A 31 7.46 -23.51 -6.14
CA PRO A 31 8.65 -23.76 -5.36
C PRO A 31 8.71 -22.85 -4.13
N VAL A 32 9.13 -23.38 -2.98
CA VAL A 32 9.17 -22.66 -1.69
C VAL A 32 9.83 -21.28 -1.82
N ARG A 33 10.92 -21.17 -2.60
CA ARG A 33 11.63 -19.90 -2.84
C ARG A 33 10.74 -18.84 -3.50
N THR A 34 9.99 -19.21 -4.54
CA THR A 34 9.11 -18.28 -5.27
C THR A 34 7.96 -17.81 -4.39
N ARG A 35 7.39 -18.71 -3.58
CA ARG A 35 6.35 -18.36 -2.60
C ARG A 35 6.86 -17.35 -1.57
N SER A 36 8.09 -17.53 -1.07
CA SER A 36 8.71 -16.58 -0.14
C SER A 36 8.91 -15.20 -0.75
N VAL A 37 9.35 -15.11 -2.01
CA VAL A 37 9.49 -13.82 -2.72
C VAL A 37 8.13 -13.14 -2.92
N LEU A 38 7.10 -13.90 -3.34
CA LEU A 38 5.73 -13.40 -3.47
C LEU A 38 5.15 -12.91 -2.12
N ALA A 39 5.47 -13.59 -1.02
CA ALA A 39 5.06 -13.16 0.31
C ALA A 39 5.72 -11.83 0.74
N LEU A 40 6.94 -11.57 0.27
CA LEU A 40 7.67 -10.31 0.52
C LEU A 40 7.23 -9.18 -0.40
N LEU A 41 6.60 -9.49 -1.54
CA LEU A 41 6.09 -8.50 -2.50
C LEU A 41 5.01 -7.59 -1.89
N ALA A 42 4.09 -8.15 -1.11
CA ALA A 42 3.06 -7.35 -0.44
C ALA A 42 3.65 -6.30 0.53
N PRO A 43 4.50 -6.66 1.52
CA PRO A 43 5.10 -5.67 2.39
C PRO A 43 6.11 -4.75 1.68
N SER A 44 6.83 -5.22 0.66
CA SER A 44 7.79 -4.38 -0.06
C SER A 44 7.12 -3.30 -0.91
N LEU A 45 6.03 -3.65 -1.62
CA LEU A 45 5.25 -2.68 -2.38
C LEU A 45 4.60 -1.65 -1.46
N LEU A 46 4.02 -2.10 -0.33
CA LEU A 46 3.47 -1.18 0.68
C LEU A 46 4.53 -0.23 1.23
N ALA A 47 5.72 -0.73 1.54
CA ALA A 47 6.83 0.12 1.98
C ALA A 47 7.24 1.13 0.90
N GLY A 48 7.31 0.72 -0.36
CA GLY A 48 7.57 1.61 -1.49
C GLY A 48 6.51 2.70 -1.64
N PHE A 49 5.23 2.35 -1.55
CA PHE A 49 4.12 3.31 -1.59
C PHE A 49 4.20 4.33 -0.46
N VAL A 50 4.50 3.87 0.76
CA VAL A 50 4.69 4.76 1.90
C VAL A 50 5.83 5.75 1.65
N VAL A 51 6.97 5.28 1.13
CA VAL A 51 8.13 6.15 0.83
C VAL A 51 7.78 7.19 -0.24
N VAL A 52 7.08 6.78 -1.31
CA VAL A 52 6.66 7.68 -2.38
C VAL A 52 5.67 8.72 -1.88
N GLU A 53 4.71 8.31 -1.04
CA GLU A 53 3.74 9.23 -0.44
C GLU A 53 4.43 10.25 0.48
N VAL A 54 5.37 9.80 1.31
CA VAL A 54 6.16 10.66 2.20
C VAL A 54 7.07 11.62 1.44
N ALA A 55 7.66 11.19 0.33
CA ALA A 55 8.54 12.01 -0.49
C ALA A 55 7.79 13.12 -1.26
N GLY A 56 6.44 13.08 -1.26
CA GLY A 56 5.60 14.05 -1.92
C GLY A 56 5.64 13.98 -3.44
N ALA A 57 4.74 14.73 -4.08
CA ALA A 57 4.62 14.74 -5.54
C ALA A 57 5.97 15.13 -6.18
N ARG A 58 6.45 14.28 -7.10
CA ARG A 58 7.70 14.47 -7.85
C ARG A 58 8.97 14.61 -6.98
N TRP A 59 8.97 14.07 -5.76
CA TRP A 59 10.09 14.22 -4.81
C TRP A 59 10.36 15.68 -4.40
N ALA A 60 9.38 16.56 -4.58
CA ALA A 60 9.57 18.00 -4.44
C ALA A 60 9.68 18.46 -2.97
N ALA A 61 9.03 17.75 -2.05
CA ALA A 61 9.08 18.06 -0.63
C ALA A 61 8.68 16.84 0.20
N VAL A 62 9.45 16.56 1.23
CA VAL A 62 9.10 15.56 2.24
C VAL A 62 7.93 16.08 3.06
N ASP A 63 6.79 15.37 3.02
CA ASP A 63 5.61 15.75 3.80
C ASP A 63 5.84 15.38 5.28
N GLY A 64 6.20 16.39 6.07
CA GLY A 64 6.41 16.25 7.52
C GLY A 64 5.18 15.73 8.25
N THR A 65 3.97 15.96 7.72
CA THR A 65 2.73 15.43 8.32
C THR A 65 2.59 13.93 8.11
N ALA A 66 2.96 13.43 6.92
CA ALA A 66 2.98 12.01 6.61
C ALA A 66 4.03 11.27 7.44
N LEU A 67 5.24 11.84 7.59
CA LEU A 67 6.29 11.29 8.46
C LEU A 67 5.84 11.20 9.92
N ALA A 68 5.22 12.25 10.45
CA ALA A 68 4.78 12.27 11.84
C ALA A 68 3.63 11.28 12.09
N GLY A 69 2.67 11.16 11.17
CA GLY A 69 1.63 10.13 11.22
C GLY A 69 2.21 8.71 11.17
N LEU A 70 3.24 8.49 10.34
CA LEU A 70 3.95 7.22 10.27
C LEU A 70 4.69 6.89 11.57
N ALA A 71 5.39 7.86 12.14
CA ALA A 71 6.10 7.72 13.40
C ALA A 71 5.15 7.36 14.55
N ALA A 72 3.98 8.00 14.60
CA ALA A 72 2.93 7.66 15.57
C ALA A 72 2.41 6.22 15.39
N ALA A 73 2.15 5.80 14.15
CA ALA A 73 1.74 4.43 13.85
C ALA A 73 2.77 3.40 14.36
N VAL A 74 4.06 3.66 14.10
CA VAL A 74 5.18 2.82 14.55
C VAL A 74 5.27 2.79 16.08
N ALA A 75 5.16 3.94 16.75
CA ALA A 75 5.18 4.03 18.20
C ALA A 75 4.03 3.25 18.86
N LEU A 76 2.79 3.37 18.35
CA LEU A 76 1.65 2.60 18.84
C LEU A 76 1.81 1.11 18.59
N ARG A 77 2.42 0.73 17.46
CA ARG A 77 2.69 -0.67 17.14
C ARG A 77 3.73 -1.28 18.09
N LEU A 78 4.78 -0.52 18.42
CA LEU A 78 5.79 -0.89 19.42
C LEU A 78 5.19 -1.02 20.82
N ALA A 79 4.18 -0.19 21.14
CA ALA A 79 3.37 -0.30 22.36
C ALA A 79 2.38 -1.50 22.35
N ARG A 80 2.45 -2.39 21.35
CA ARG A 80 1.59 -3.57 21.17
C ARG A 80 0.08 -3.24 21.02
N ALA A 81 -0.26 -2.07 20.52
CA ALA A 81 -1.65 -1.73 20.27
C ALA A 81 -2.28 -2.61 19.17
N PRO A 82 -3.59 -2.93 19.27
CA PRO A 82 -4.34 -3.58 18.20
C PRO A 82 -4.21 -2.79 16.89
N LEU A 83 -4.12 -3.48 15.75
CA LEU A 83 -4.02 -2.85 14.42
C LEU A 83 -5.03 -1.71 14.19
N PRO A 84 -6.31 -1.84 14.58
CA PRO A 84 -7.29 -0.76 14.41
C PRO A 84 -6.94 0.49 15.21
N VAL A 85 -6.44 0.33 16.44
CA VAL A 85 -6.09 1.43 17.33
C VAL A 85 -4.86 2.17 16.80
N ALA A 86 -3.86 1.45 16.29
CA ALA A 86 -2.69 2.04 15.66
C ALA A 86 -3.06 2.86 14.40
N LEU A 87 -3.97 2.34 13.57
CA LEU A 87 -4.49 3.04 12.39
C LEU A 87 -5.25 4.31 12.78
N LEU A 88 -6.18 4.22 13.73
CA LEU A 88 -6.95 5.37 14.20
C LEU A 88 -6.04 6.44 14.83
N GLY A 89 -5.04 6.04 15.63
CA GLY A 89 -4.07 6.97 16.20
C GLY A 89 -3.23 7.68 15.13
N ALA A 90 -2.76 6.95 14.12
CA ALA A 90 -2.02 7.52 13.01
C ALA A 90 -2.85 8.54 12.20
N VAL A 91 -4.11 8.18 11.89
CA VAL A 91 -5.06 9.07 11.22
C VAL A 91 -5.34 10.31 12.05
N ALA A 92 -5.57 10.15 13.36
CA ALA A 92 -5.81 11.28 14.26
C ALA A 92 -4.62 12.23 14.30
N VAL A 93 -3.39 11.72 14.40
CA VAL A 93 -2.16 12.55 14.38
C VAL A 93 -1.99 13.26 13.04
N ALA A 94 -2.17 12.55 11.92
CA ALA A 94 -2.08 13.15 10.59
C ALA A 94 -3.15 14.25 10.37
N ALA A 95 -4.38 14.00 10.82
CA ALA A 95 -5.47 14.96 10.75
C ALA A 95 -5.22 16.19 11.63
N LEU A 96 -4.74 15.99 12.86
CA LEU A 96 -4.43 17.08 13.79
C LEU A 96 -3.31 17.97 13.22
N LEU A 97 -2.24 17.36 12.72
CA LEU A 97 -1.12 18.10 12.13
C LEU A 97 -1.55 18.87 10.89
N ARG A 98 -2.32 18.25 10.00
CA ARG A 98 -2.85 18.91 8.81
C ARG A 98 -3.83 20.04 9.16
N PHE A 99 -4.58 19.93 10.26
CA PHE A 99 -5.46 20.99 10.75
C PHE A 99 -4.68 22.15 11.40
N THR A 100 -3.52 21.89 12.01
CA THR A 100 -2.70 22.94 12.64
C THR A 100 -1.72 23.62 11.69
N LEU A 101 -1.33 22.96 10.59
CA LEU A 101 -0.34 23.44 9.61
C LEU A 101 -0.98 23.88 8.28
N GLY A 102 -2.30 23.72 8.12
CA GLY A 102 -3.09 24.18 6.97
C GLY A 102 -4.00 25.34 7.34
#